data_AF-A0A2H9P4T6-F1
#
_entry.id   AF-A0A2H9P4T6-F1
#
_cell.length_a   1.000
_cell.length_b   1.000
_cell.length_c   1.000
_cell.angle_alpha   90.00
_cell.angle_beta   90.00
_cell.angle_gamma   90.00
#
_symmetry.space_group_name_H-M   'P 1'
#
loop_
_entity.id
_entity.type
_entity.pdbx_description
1 polymer ?
#
loop_
_entity_poly.entity_id
_entity_poly.type
_entity_poly.pdbx_seq_one_letter_code
_entity_poly.pdbx_strand_id
1 'polypeptide(L)'
;MHGNAYLLVKFFFSHHITMSQIETQYDMFLTSLSETIKNVDVNLMLKIMYLERILPDAAPHVELEIKLKSGINRAKKERDIRTKYGFQTSSLSEHGLFAVGQMSMNLVAELANDSDIEKISGMATPASY
;
A
#
# COMPACT_ATOMS: atom_id res chain seq x y z
N MET A 1 -25.87 3.27 -55.03
CA MET A 1 -25.22 2.41 -54.00
C MET A 1 -24.19 3.26 -53.26
N HIS A 2 -23.95 2.99 -51.97
CA HIS A 2 -22.98 3.64 -51.07
C HIS A 2 -23.54 4.77 -50.18
N GLY A 3 -24.42 4.42 -49.24
CA GLY A 3 -24.90 5.38 -48.24
C GLY A 3 -25.31 4.79 -46.88
N ASN A 4 -24.97 3.52 -46.58
CA ASN A 4 -25.48 2.89 -45.35
C ASN A 4 -24.46 2.07 -44.53
N ALA A 5 -23.26 1.83 -45.05
CA ALA A 5 -22.23 1.08 -44.31
C ALA A 5 -21.41 1.97 -43.33
N TYR A 6 -21.21 3.25 -43.66
CA TYR A 6 -20.37 4.14 -42.84
C TYR A 6 -21.04 4.60 -41.53
N LEU A 7 -22.37 4.61 -41.46
CA LEU A 7 -23.11 4.98 -40.25
C LEU A 7 -23.22 3.82 -39.24
N LEU A 8 -23.26 2.57 -39.73
CA LEU A 8 -23.28 1.39 -38.86
C LEU A 8 -21.94 1.12 -38.17
N VAL A 9 -20.82 1.42 -38.82
CA VAL A 9 -19.48 1.19 -38.23
C VAL A 9 -19.13 2.20 -37.14
N LYS A 10 -19.63 3.45 -37.22
CA LYS A 10 -19.45 4.43 -36.13
C LYS A 10 -20.27 4.13 -34.87
N PHE A 11 -21.30 3.29 -34.97
CA PHE A 11 -22.13 2.90 -33.82
C PHE A 11 -21.51 1.75 -33.00
N PHE A 12 -20.55 1.00 -33.55
CA PHE A 12 -20.02 -0.21 -32.92
C PHE A 12 -18.74 -0.02 -32.08
N PHE A 13 -18.11 1.16 -32.07
CA PHE A 13 -16.92 1.41 -31.24
C PHE A 13 -16.91 2.81 -30.63
N SER A 14 -17.92 3.12 -29.82
CA SER A 14 -17.72 4.03 -28.70
C SER A 14 -17.85 3.21 -27.42
N HIS A 15 -16.74 2.59 -27.00
CA HIS A 15 -16.63 2.08 -25.63
C HIS A 15 -16.55 3.32 -24.73
N HIS A 16 -17.70 3.90 -24.41
CA HIS A 16 -17.80 4.86 -23.32
C HIS A 16 -17.55 4.09 -22.04
N ILE A 17 -16.30 4.11 -21.57
CA ILE A 17 -15.99 3.71 -20.21
C ILE A 17 -16.83 4.62 -19.30
N THR A 18 -17.74 4.03 -18.54
CA THR A 18 -18.54 4.78 -17.56
C THR A 18 -17.73 4.95 -16.28
N MET A 19 -18.01 6.00 -15.49
CA MET A 19 -17.37 6.16 -14.17
C MET A 19 -17.55 4.91 -13.29
N SER A 20 -18.73 4.29 -13.35
CA SER A 20 -19.03 3.03 -12.65
C SER A 20 -18.11 1.87 -13.08
N GLN A 21 -17.73 1.78 -14.35
CA GLN A 21 -16.78 0.76 -14.82
C GLN A 21 -15.36 1.01 -14.30
N ILE A 22 -14.93 2.27 -14.21
CA ILE A 22 -13.62 2.64 -13.63
C ILE A 22 -13.59 2.30 -12.13
N GLU A 23 -14.63 2.68 -11.40
CA GLU A 23 -14.79 2.37 -9.98
C GLU A 23 -14.75 0.86 -9.73
N THR A 24 -15.45 0.08 -10.54
CA THR A 24 -15.43 -1.39 -10.44
C THR A 24 -14.02 -1.96 -10.63
N GLN A 25 -13.28 -1.47 -11.63
CA GLN A 25 -11.90 -1.92 -11.86
C GLN A 25 -10.97 -1.53 -10.70
N TYR A 26 -11.15 -0.33 -10.15
CA TYR A 26 -10.39 0.15 -9.00
C TYR A 26 -10.66 -0.70 -7.75
N ASP A 27 -11.93 -0.99 -7.45
CA ASP A 27 -12.34 -1.81 -6.31
C ASP A 27 -11.82 -3.26 -6.42
N MET A 28 -11.85 -3.82 -7.64
CA MET A 28 -11.26 -5.13 -7.91
C MET A 28 -9.75 -5.14 -7.66
N PHE A 29 -9.05 -4.08 -8.09
CA PHE A 29 -7.62 -3.94 -7.84
C PHE A 29 -7.31 -3.83 -6.35
N LEU A 30 -8.03 -2.99 -5.60
CA LEU A 30 -7.86 -2.86 -4.15
C LEU A 30 -8.14 -4.18 -3.43
N THR A 31 -9.17 -4.90 -3.84
CA THR A 31 -9.52 -6.21 -3.27
C THR A 31 -8.38 -7.20 -3.49
N SER A 32 -7.88 -7.35 -4.73
CA SER A 32 -6.75 -8.23 -5.06
C SER A 32 -5.48 -7.89 -4.26
N LEU A 33 -5.21 -6.59 -4.08
CA LEU A 33 -4.07 -6.13 -3.29
C LEU A 33 -4.23 -6.51 -1.80
N SER A 34 -5.42 -6.31 -1.23
CA SER A 34 -5.73 -6.66 0.16
C SER A 34 -5.66 -8.17 0.43
N GLU A 35 -5.96 -9.02 -0.56
CA GLU A 35 -5.85 -10.48 -0.44
C GLU A 35 -4.40 -10.96 -0.45
N THR A 36 -3.51 -10.21 -1.12
CA THR A 36 -2.09 -10.52 -1.24
C THR A 36 -1.34 -10.28 0.08
N ILE A 37 -1.60 -9.15 0.74
CA ILE A 37 -0.99 -8.80 2.04
C ILE A 37 -2.09 -8.36 3.01
N LYS A 38 -2.61 -9.33 3.76
CA LYS A 38 -3.88 -9.21 4.51
C LYS A 38 -3.83 -8.30 5.73
N ASN A 39 -2.64 -8.07 6.28
CA ASN A 39 -2.45 -7.30 7.52
C ASN A 39 -1.88 -5.89 7.27
N VAL A 40 -1.86 -5.41 6.02
CA VAL A 40 -1.46 -4.03 5.69
C VAL A 40 -2.65 -3.26 5.15
N ASP A 41 -2.81 -2.00 5.56
CA ASP A 41 -3.80 -1.11 4.99
C ASP A 41 -3.61 -0.93 3.47
N VAL A 42 -4.67 -1.15 2.71
CA VAL A 42 -4.61 -1.16 1.24
C VAL A 42 -4.26 0.22 0.66
N ASN A 43 -4.69 1.30 1.31
CA ASN A 43 -4.39 2.65 0.84
C ASN A 43 -2.92 3.00 1.09
N LEU A 44 -2.36 2.54 2.21
CA LEU A 44 -0.92 2.64 2.46
C LEU A 44 -0.12 1.92 1.37
N MET A 45 -0.47 0.65 1.06
CA MET A 45 0.20 -0.10 -0.01
C MET A 45 0.15 0.63 -1.35
N LEU A 46 -1.05 1.07 -1.73
CA LEU A 46 -1.25 1.81 -2.98
C LEU A 46 -0.40 3.08 -3.04
N LYS A 47 -0.34 3.83 -1.93
CA LYS A 47 0.43 5.08 -1.87
C LYS A 47 1.93 4.83 -1.99
N ILE A 48 2.47 3.83 -1.30
CA ILE A 48 3.90 3.47 -1.38
C ILE A 48 4.24 3.04 -2.81
N MET A 49 3.49 2.10 -3.39
CA MET A 49 3.70 1.62 -4.76
C MET A 49 3.62 2.75 -5.79
N TYR A 50 2.68 3.68 -5.62
CA TYR A 50 2.58 4.87 -6.47
C TYR A 50 3.84 5.73 -6.38
N LEU A 51 4.30 6.04 -5.16
CA LEU A 51 5.48 6.88 -4.95
C LEU A 51 6.76 6.23 -5.48
N GLU A 52 6.95 4.93 -5.27
CA GLU A 52 8.09 4.18 -5.85
C GLU A 52 8.10 4.26 -7.39
N ARG A 53 6.92 4.25 -8.02
CA ARG A 53 6.80 4.31 -9.48
C ARG A 53 7.12 5.70 -10.05
N ILE A 54 6.76 6.76 -9.33
CA ILE A 54 6.99 8.14 -9.80
C ILE A 54 8.34 8.72 -9.34
N LEU A 55 8.95 8.14 -8.30
CA LEU A 55 10.25 8.52 -7.75
C LEU A 55 11.16 7.28 -7.61
N PRO A 56 11.60 6.67 -8.72
CA PRO A 56 12.33 5.40 -8.69
C PRO A 56 13.70 5.48 -8.00
N ASP A 57 14.29 6.68 -7.95
CA ASP A 57 15.60 6.91 -7.36
C ASP A 57 15.56 7.15 -5.84
N ALA A 58 14.36 7.24 -5.24
CA ALA A 58 14.19 7.54 -3.82
C ALA A 58 13.04 6.74 -3.19
N ALA A 59 13.37 5.91 -2.21
CA ALA A 59 12.35 5.20 -1.44
C ALA A 59 11.46 6.19 -0.67
N PRO A 60 10.12 5.99 -0.65
CA PRO A 60 9.18 6.88 0.03
C PRO A 60 9.50 7.04 1.52
N HIS A 61 9.22 8.22 2.07
CA HIS A 61 9.17 8.40 3.52
C HIS A 61 7.87 7.81 4.04
N VAL A 62 7.95 6.86 4.97
CA VAL A 62 6.79 6.12 5.46
C VAL A 62 6.75 6.18 6.97
N GLU A 63 5.57 6.49 7.49
CA GLU A 63 5.21 6.40 8.89
C GLU A 63 4.27 5.21 9.08
N LEU A 64 4.69 4.23 9.87
CA LEU A 64 3.94 3.01 10.15
C LEU A 64 3.41 3.02 11.58
N GLU A 65 2.12 2.73 11.72
CA GLU A 65 1.49 2.28 12.94
C GLU A 65 1.36 0.75 12.88
N ILE A 66 2.10 0.06 13.74
CA ILE A 66 2.19 -1.39 13.79
C ILE A 66 1.48 -1.88 15.05
N LYS A 67 0.39 -2.62 14.86
CA LYS A 67 -0.29 -3.32 15.94
C LYS A 67 0.30 -4.71 16.11
N LEU A 68 0.79 -5.00 17.31
CA LEU A 68 1.29 -6.31 17.71
C LEU A 68 0.16 -7.17 18.28
N LYS A 69 0.30 -8.48 18.15
CA LYS A 69 -0.56 -9.45 18.85
C LYS A 69 -0.40 -9.31 20.37
N SER A 70 -1.45 -9.67 21.10
CA SER A 70 -1.40 -9.68 22.57
C SER A 70 -0.32 -10.65 23.08
N GLY A 71 0.32 -10.30 24.20
CA GLY A 71 1.40 -11.09 24.81
C GLY A 71 2.78 -10.91 24.17
N ILE A 72 2.90 -10.18 23.06
CA ILE A 72 4.20 -9.86 22.46
C ILE A 72 4.90 -8.80 23.31
N ASN A 73 6.18 -9.05 23.61
CA ASN A 73 7.03 -8.06 24.28
C ASN A 73 7.32 -6.90 23.32
N ARG A 74 6.52 -5.83 23.43
CA ARG A 74 6.60 -4.62 22.61
C ARG A 74 8.01 -4.01 22.59
N ALA A 75 8.66 -3.86 23.75
CA ALA A 75 9.98 -3.25 23.85
C ALA A 75 11.07 -4.08 23.15
N LYS A 76 10.98 -5.42 23.23
CA LYS A 76 11.84 -6.31 22.46
C LYS A 76 11.58 -6.13 20.95
N LYS A 77 10.32 -6.14 20.52
CA LYS A 77 9.98 -6.00 19.10
C LYS A 77 10.40 -4.64 18.53
N GLU A 78 10.24 -3.55 19.29
CA GLU A 78 10.71 -2.21 18.93
C GLU A 78 12.22 -2.21 18.62
N ARG A 79 13.01 -2.82 19.51
CA ARG A 79 14.45 -2.97 19.32
C ARG A 79 14.78 -3.86 18.12
N ASP A 80 14.09 -4.97 17.96
CA ASP A 80 14.32 -5.91 16.85
C ASP A 80 14.07 -5.20 15.49
N ILE A 81 12.99 -4.43 15.36
CA ILE A 81 12.68 -3.63 14.16
C ILE A 81 13.75 -2.56 13.92
N ARG A 82 14.13 -1.80 14.95
CA ARG A 82 15.17 -0.78 14.85
C ARG A 82 16.51 -1.35 14.44
N THR A 83 16.91 -2.49 15.02
CA THR A 83 18.20 -3.14 14.72
C THR A 83 18.20 -3.76 13.33
N LYS A 84 17.11 -4.40 12.91
CA LYS A 84 17.03 -5.08 11.62
C LYS A 84 16.93 -4.11 10.45
N TYR A 85 16.11 -3.07 10.57
CA TYR A 85 15.76 -2.19 9.45
C TYR A 85 16.33 -0.77 9.56
N GLY A 86 16.88 -0.39 10.71
CA GLY A 86 17.41 0.97 10.93
C GLY A 86 16.34 2.05 11.10
N PHE A 87 15.07 1.68 11.24
CA PHE A 87 13.97 2.63 11.40
C PHE A 87 14.02 3.37 12.73
N GLN A 88 13.56 4.62 12.73
CA GLN A 88 13.25 5.31 13.98
C GLN A 88 11.97 4.70 14.53
N THR A 89 11.98 4.27 15.78
CA THR A 89 10.84 3.57 16.38
C THR A 89 10.46 4.19 17.71
N SER A 90 9.18 4.22 18.03
CA SER A 90 8.68 4.61 19.35
C SER A 90 7.48 3.76 19.78
N SER A 91 7.13 3.85 21.06
CA SER A 91 5.91 3.26 21.58
C SER A 91 4.70 4.11 21.17
N LEU A 92 3.68 3.48 20.58
CA LEU A 92 2.40 4.13 20.29
C LEU A 92 1.34 3.80 21.35
N SER A 93 1.31 2.55 21.81
CA SER A 93 0.44 2.05 22.88
C SER A 93 1.01 0.76 23.50
N GLU A 94 0.28 0.10 24.41
CA GLU A 94 0.73 -1.18 25.01
C GLU A 94 1.07 -2.25 23.96
N HIS A 95 0.30 -2.31 22.87
CA HIS A 95 0.49 -3.23 21.77
C HIS A 95 0.76 -2.53 20.44
N GLY A 96 1.07 -1.23 20.48
CA GLY A 96 1.30 -0.39 19.30
C GLY A 96 2.75 0.06 19.23
N LEU A 97 3.34 -0.09 18.06
CA LEU A 97 4.63 0.48 17.69
C LEU A 97 4.45 1.51 16.60
N PHE A 98 5.21 2.57 16.68
CA PHE A 98 5.37 3.52 15.59
C PHE A 98 6.76 3.32 14.98
N ALA A 99 6.85 3.29 13.64
CA ALA A 99 8.12 3.17 12.93
C ALA A 99 8.17 4.14 11.75
N VAL A 100 9.27 4.88 11.61
CA VAL A 100 9.47 5.88 10.56
C VAL A 100 10.80 5.65 9.86
N GLY A 101 10.78 5.78 8.54
CA GLY A 101 11.98 5.65 7.73
C GLY A 101 11.67 5.74 6.24
N GLN A 102 12.71 5.54 5.43
CA GLN A 102 12.53 5.31 4.00
C GLN A 102 12.18 3.84 3.78
N MET A 103 11.01 3.55 3.21
CA MET A 103 10.51 2.18 3.09
C MET A 103 9.92 1.92 1.71
N SER A 104 10.38 0.82 1.11
CA SER A 104 9.78 0.26 -0.10
C SER A 104 8.57 -0.60 0.24
N MET A 105 7.73 -0.89 -0.76
CA MET A 105 6.62 -1.83 -0.58
C MET A 105 7.15 -3.23 -0.23
N ASN A 106 8.32 -3.61 -0.75
CA ASN A 106 8.99 -4.88 -0.41
C ASN A 106 9.35 -4.96 1.08
N LEU A 107 9.87 -3.88 1.67
CA LEU A 107 10.19 -3.85 3.11
C LEU A 107 8.93 -3.90 3.98
N VAL A 108 7.87 -3.21 3.58
CA VAL A 108 6.57 -3.28 4.27
C VAL A 108 5.98 -4.69 4.18
N ALA A 109 6.10 -5.35 3.02
CA ALA A 109 5.67 -6.74 2.85
C ALA A 109 6.51 -7.72 3.70
N GLU A 110 7.82 -7.48 3.83
CA GLU A 110 8.68 -8.27 4.72
C GLU A 110 8.26 -8.11 6.20
N LEU A 111 8.02 -6.88 6.65
CA LEU A 111 7.45 -6.60 7.97
C LEU A 111 6.11 -7.31 8.17
N ALA A 112 5.23 -7.24 7.18
CA ALA A 112 3.91 -7.87 7.22
C ALA A 112 3.96 -9.40 7.41
N ASN A 113 5.06 -10.06 7.02
CA ASN A 113 5.27 -11.49 7.22
C ASN A 113 5.73 -11.86 8.65
N ASP A 114 6.02 -10.89 9.51
CA ASP A 114 6.33 -11.14 10.93
C ASP A 114 5.08 -11.65 11.66
N SER A 115 5.17 -12.87 12.20
CA SER A 115 4.05 -13.54 12.86
C SER A 115 3.52 -12.82 14.10
N ASP A 116 4.29 -11.90 14.68
CA ASP A 116 3.91 -11.15 15.87
C ASP A 116 3.09 -9.90 15.53
N ILE A 117 3.06 -9.49 14.26
CA ILE A 117 2.33 -8.33 13.78
C ILE A 117 0.89 -8.73 13.43
N GLU A 118 -0.06 -8.01 14.01
CA GLU A 118 -1.50 -8.18 13.73
C GLU A 118 -1.94 -7.29 12.57
N LYS A 119 -1.49 -6.03 12.54
CA LYS A 119 -1.91 -5.05 11.54
C LYS A 119 -0.85 -3.96 11.35
N ILE A 120 -0.74 -3.43 10.13
CA ILE A 120 0.07 -2.28 9.75
C ILE A 120 -0.84 -1.26 9.06
N SER A 121 -0.78 -0.02 9.50
CA SER A 121 -1.40 1.15 8.86
C SER A 121 -0.44 2.33 8.89
N GLY A 122 -0.83 3.47 8.34
CA GLY A 122 -0.02 4.69 8.40
C GLY A 122 -0.12 5.54 7.14
N MET A 123 0.96 6.26 6.84
CA MET A 123 1.02 7.17 5.68
C MET A 123 2.36 7.12 4.98
N ALA A 124 2.36 7.51 3.69
CA ALA A 124 3.56 7.61 2.88
C ALA A 124 3.60 8.94 2.13
N THR A 125 4.76 9.58 2.15
CA THR A 125 5.07 10.84 1.49
C THR A 125 6.31 10.69 0.60
N PRO A 126 6.50 11.57 -0.40
CA PRO A 126 7.77 11.66 -1.10
C PRO A 126 8.92 11.80 -0.11
N ALA A 127 10.07 11.19 -0.39
CA ALA A 127 11.28 11.50 0.35
C ALA A 127 11.59 13.00 0.17
N SER A 128 11.60 13.77 1.26
CA SER A 128 12.08 15.14 1.23
C SER A 128 13.58 15.13 0.91
N TYR A 129 13.95 15.85 -0.16
CA TYR A 129 15.35 16.25 -0.42
C TYR A 129 15.74 17.40 0.52
#